data_AF-A0A432QZM4-F1
#
_entry.id   AF-A0A432QZM4-F1
#
_cell.length_a   1.000
_cell.length_b   1.000
_cell.length_c   1.000
_cell.angle_alpha   90.00
_cell.angle_beta   90.00
_cell.angle_gamma   90.00
#
_symmetry.space_group_name_H-M   'P 1'
#
loop_
_entity.id
_entity.type
_entity.pdbx_description
1 polymer ?
#
loop_
_entity_poly.entity_id
_entity_poly.type
_entity_poly.pdbx_seq_one_letter_code
_entity_poly.pdbx_strand_id
1 'polypeptide(L)'
;MQLTVKRLLKNLSANSDLIEYLFLKRDSAVTLANARSLTKDGKIERLVQIGLLVANDGLVELEEDFRTFLESVLDSNDEIEIGNIGDWIDDISHNILLYNNADTYERRQRFIKRIDRILKKIPLKISKSLIKLHQHIHLTYKSADAFALKRIELQRYKEKLEQLMAIDQRIETMLSAEADFFKHIAPQATATLYYHLKAYLTQMRISLVDLQRQVVDYINRVSPDVTFVKHITRLKELKNAYEIRELTNIEMCVRKSLTPLALLPKIQFSSQLETTYGQTIEFGEYVESWYEKQRRALPTRKEDEEIEAEFFDEEAVETYLLDLDALHLEFQESQSDLFTFIINKEFSFSVDFEERLGAFCDMAGLYAHDYILSDEYRIYNNYEYLVIYPKER
;
A
#
# COMPACT_ATOMS: atom_id res chain seq x y z
N MET A 1 -41.61 18.79 -22.68
CA MET A 1 -41.34 18.39 -24.08
C MET A 1 -40.33 17.26 -24.06
N GLN A 2 -40.58 16.12 -24.71
CA GLN A 2 -39.58 15.05 -24.76
C GLN A 2 -38.36 15.47 -25.57
N LEU A 3 -37.21 15.50 -24.90
CA LEU A 3 -35.92 15.84 -25.46
C LEU A 3 -35.44 14.68 -26.35
N THR A 4 -35.46 14.84 -27.67
CA THR A 4 -34.92 13.84 -28.58
C THR A 4 -33.40 14.01 -28.71
N VAL A 5 -32.64 12.91 -28.83
CA VAL A 5 -31.16 12.94 -28.96
C VAL A 5 -30.68 13.92 -30.06
N LYS A 6 -31.35 13.95 -31.22
CA LYS A 6 -31.04 14.89 -32.31
C LYS A 6 -31.21 16.37 -31.91
N ARG A 7 -32.20 16.68 -31.07
CA ARG A 7 -32.44 18.05 -30.59
C ARG A 7 -31.41 18.47 -29.55
N LEU A 8 -31.03 17.56 -28.65
CA LEU A 8 -29.95 17.80 -27.68
C LEU A 8 -28.63 18.08 -28.40
N LEU A 9 -28.22 17.22 -29.34
CA LEU A 9 -26.98 17.43 -30.10
C LEU A 9 -26.97 18.75 -30.88
N LYS A 10 -28.10 19.12 -31.50
CA LYS A 10 -28.22 20.40 -32.21
C LYS A 10 -28.15 21.62 -31.29
N ASN A 11 -28.67 21.50 -30.06
CA ASN A 11 -28.60 22.58 -29.06
C ASN A 11 -27.21 22.69 -28.44
N LEU A 12 -26.50 21.58 -28.26
CA LEU A 12 -25.10 21.56 -27.84
C LEU A 12 -24.21 22.18 -28.91
N SER A 13 -24.34 21.76 -30.18
CA SER A 13 -23.53 22.30 -31.28
C SER A 13 -23.77 23.79 -31.51
N ALA A 14 -24.98 24.29 -31.23
CA ALA A 14 -25.32 25.71 -31.43
C ALA A 14 -24.85 26.63 -30.28
N ASN A 15 -24.36 26.06 -29.19
CA ASN A 15 -23.89 26.76 -27.99
C ASN A 15 -22.58 26.15 -27.46
N SER A 16 -21.76 25.57 -28.34
CA SER A 16 -20.48 24.93 -28.00
C SER A 16 -19.59 25.86 -27.19
N ASP A 17 -19.48 27.12 -27.62
CA ASP A 17 -18.53 28.08 -27.05
C ASP A 17 -18.91 28.48 -25.62
N LEU A 18 -20.21 28.56 -25.32
CA LEU A 18 -20.69 28.82 -23.96
C LEU A 18 -20.51 27.60 -23.06
N ILE A 19 -20.77 26.40 -23.57
CA ILE A 19 -20.63 25.17 -22.79
C ILE A 19 -19.14 24.91 -22.49
N GLU A 20 -18.27 25.10 -23.48
CA GLU A 20 -16.82 25.02 -23.31
C GLU A 20 -16.32 26.05 -22.30
N TYR A 21 -16.78 27.31 -22.40
CA TYR A 21 -16.41 28.35 -21.44
C TYR A 21 -16.85 28.02 -20.01
N LEU A 22 -18.09 27.57 -19.82
CA LEU A 22 -18.60 27.16 -18.51
C LEU A 22 -17.88 25.92 -17.96
N PHE A 23 -17.51 24.98 -18.83
CA PHE A 23 -16.77 23.78 -18.46
C PHE A 23 -15.33 24.06 -18.05
N LEU A 24 -14.65 24.97 -18.75
CA LEU A 24 -13.30 25.42 -18.39
C LEU A 24 -13.29 26.20 -17.07
N LYS A 25 -14.38 26.90 -16.77
CA LYS A 25 -14.57 27.67 -15.55
C LYS A 25 -15.37 26.95 -14.47
N ARG A 26 -15.49 25.64 -14.54
CA ARG A 26 -16.35 24.81 -13.66
C ARG A 26 -16.11 24.97 -12.16
N ASP A 27 -14.92 25.41 -11.75
CA ASP A 27 -14.56 25.66 -10.34
C ASP A 27 -14.70 27.14 -9.93
N SER A 28 -15.20 27.98 -10.83
CA SER A 28 -15.34 29.43 -10.65
C SER A 28 -16.74 29.92 -11.02
N ALA A 29 -17.31 30.80 -10.21
CA ALA A 29 -18.64 31.36 -10.47
C ALA A 29 -18.65 32.21 -11.76
N VAL A 30 -19.55 31.90 -12.70
CA VAL A 30 -19.70 32.66 -13.95
C VAL A 30 -20.95 33.54 -13.88
N THR A 31 -20.77 34.85 -13.96
CA THR A 31 -21.87 35.82 -13.98
C THR A 31 -22.69 35.76 -15.28
N LEU A 32 -24.01 35.98 -15.19
CA LEU A 32 -24.94 36.05 -16.32
C LEU A 32 -24.50 37.02 -17.42
N ALA A 33 -23.87 38.15 -17.06
CA ALA A 33 -23.37 39.13 -18.03
C ALA A 33 -22.30 38.53 -18.96
N ASN A 34 -21.39 37.71 -18.41
CA ASN A 34 -20.35 37.03 -19.17
C ASN A 34 -20.91 35.84 -19.98
N ALA A 35 -21.94 35.17 -19.50
CA ALA A 35 -22.61 34.12 -20.27
C ALA A 35 -23.39 34.70 -21.48
N ARG A 36 -24.00 35.89 -21.30
CA ARG A 36 -24.74 36.61 -22.36
C ARG A 36 -23.83 37.23 -23.42
N SER A 37 -22.57 37.53 -23.12
CA SER A 37 -21.63 37.99 -24.17
C SER A 37 -21.25 36.88 -25.16
N LEU A 38 -21.38 35.61 -24.74
CA LEU A 38 -21.04 34.43 -25.54
C LEU A 38 -22.24 33.84 -26.31
N THR A 39 -23.48 34.21 -25.97
CA THR A 39 -24.69 33.69 -26.63
C THR A 39 -25.77 34.74 -26.84
N LYS A 40 -26.55 34.60 -27.92
CA LYS A 40 -27.69 35.48 -28.20
C LYS A 40 -28.77 35.39 -27.12
N ASP A 41 -29.44 36.52 -26.86
CA ASP A 41 -30.52 36.64 -25.87
C ASP A 41 -31.60 35.55 -26.02
N GLY A 42 -32.08 35.04 -24.88
CA GLY A 42 -33.13 34.00 -24.80
C GLY A 42 -32.65 32.55 -25.02
N LYS A 43 -31.37 32.31 -25.36
CA LYS A 43 -30.83 30.94 -25.45
C LYS A 43 -30.49 30.33 -24.09
N ILE A 44 -30.02 31.13 -23.14
CA ILE A 44 -29.70 30.67 -21.78
C ILE A 44 -30.96 30.15 -21.09
N GLU A 45 -32.07 30.88 -21.17
CA GLU A 45 -33.38 30.47 -20.64
C GLU A 45 -33.87 29.16 -21.25
N ARG A 46 -33.62 28.94 -22.55
CA ARG A 46 -33.93 27.66 -23.20
C ARG A 46 -33.04 26.52 -22.70
N LEU A 47 -31.76 26.77 -22.46
CA LEU A 47 -30.85 25.76 -21.92
C LEU A 47 -31.22 25.39 -20.47
N VAL A 48 -31.65 26.36 -19.67
CA VAL A 48 -32.21 26.13 -18.33
C VAL A 48 -33.50 25.30 -18.40
N GLN A 49 -34.41 25.63 -19.32
CA GLN A 49 -35.64 24.84 -19.52
C GLN A 49 -35.40 23.41 -20.01
N ILE A 50 -34.27 23.16 -20.70
CA ILE A 50 -33.87 21.83 -21.16
C ILE A 50 -33.22 21.02 -20.03
N GLY A 51 -32.78 21.69 -18.96
CA GLY A 51 -32.07 21.09 -17.83
C GLY A 51 -30.58 21.40 -17.83
N LEU A 52 -29.95 21.62 -18.99
CA LEU A 52 -28.48 21.66 -19.15
C LEU A 52 -27.74 22.74 -18.35
N LEU A 53 -28.43 23.81 -17.93
CA LEU A 53 -27.86 24.91 -17.16
C LEU A 53 -28.71 25.22 -15.93
N VAL A 54 -28.06 25.65 -14.85
CA VAL A 54 -28.73 26.22 -13.69
C VAL A 54 -28.37 27.71 -13.63
N ALA A 55 -29.38 28.55 -13.44
CA ALA A 55 -29.19 29.99 -13.29
C ALA A 55 -29.77 30.44 -11.94
N ASN A 56 -28.88 30.68 -10.97
CA ASN A 56 -29.23 31.10 -9.61
C ASN A 56 -28.57 32.46 -9.31
N ASP A 57 -29.33 33.42 -8.77
CA ASP A 57 -28.84 34.70 -8.24
C ASP A 57 -27.82 35.45 -9.12
N GLY A 58 -28.03 35.46 -10.44
CA GLY A 58 -27.14 36.18 -11.35
C GLY A 58 -25.92 35.39 -11.84
N LEU A 59 -25.79 34.13 -11.42
CA LEU A 59 -24.76 33.18 -11.84
C LEU A 59 -25.35 32.13 -12.79
N VAL A 60 -24.52 31.62 -13.68
CA VAL A 60 -24.84 30.52 -14.59
C VAL A 60 -23.81 29.43 -14.41
N GLU A 61 -24.30 28.23 -14.15
CA GLU A 61 -23.48 27.03 -14.02
C GLU A 61 -24.05 25.93 -14.91
N LEU A 62 -23.19 24.97 -15.26
CA LEU A 62 -23.66 23.73 -15.88
C LEU A 62 -24.48 22.96 -14.84
N GLU A 63 -25.57 22.34 -15.28
CA GLU A 63 -26.31 21.39 -14.44
C GLU A 63 -25.37 20.27 -13.98
N GLU A 64 -25.51 19.85 -12.73
CA GLU A 64 -24.63 18.87 -12.08
C GLU A 64 -24.55 17.55 -12.88
N ASP A 65 -25.69 16.99 -13.29
CA ASP A 65 -25.74 15.76 -14.08
C ASP A 65 -25.05 15.93 -15.45
N PHE A 66 -25.25 17.08 -16.10
CA PHE A 66 -24.67 17.36 -17.40
C PHE A 66 -23.17 17.66 -17.32
N ARG A 67 -22.73 18.38 -16.27
CA ARG A 67 -21.32 18.60 -15.94
C ARG A 67 -20.63 17.27 -15.69
N THR A 68 -21.18 16.44 -14.80
CA THR A 68 -20.63 15.12 -14.47
C THR A 68 -20.54 14.22 -15.70
N PHE A 69 -21.53 14.28 -16.60
CA PHE A 69 -21.48 13.59 -17.89
C PHE A 69 -20.32 14.08 -18.76
N LEU A 70 -20.13 15.40 -18.93
CA LEU A 70 -19.03 15.95 -19.71
C LEU A 70 -17.67 15.61 -19.09
N GLU A 71 -17.52 15.72 -17.77
CA GLU A 71 -16.30 15.35 -17.06
C GLU A 71 -15.98 13.86 -17.18
N SER A 72 -17.00 12.99 -17.18
CA SER A 72 -16.85 11.55 -17.40
C SER A 72 -16.45 11.22 -18.84
N VAL A 73 -17.04 11.91 -19.83
CA VAL A 73 -16.75 11.70 -21.26
C VAL A 73 -15.39 12.27 -21.65
N LEU A 74 -15.02 13.44 -21.14
CA LEU A 74 -13.77 14.14 -21.42
C LEU A 74 -12.63 13.73 -20.48
N ASP A 75 -12.87 12.77 -19.58
CA ASP A 75 -11.94 12.34 -18.52
C ASP A 75 -11.41 13.49 -17.64
N SER A 76 -12.09 14.64 -17.63
CA SER A 76 -11.67 15.85 -16.91
C SER A 76 -12.11 15.88 -15.45
N ASN A 77 -12.84 14.85 -14.99
CA ASN A 77 -13.20 14.72 -13.58
C ASN A 77 -11.93 14.45 -12.76
N ASP A 78 -11.64 15.28 -11.76
CA ASP A 78 -10.55 15.02 -10.81
C ASP A 78 -10.95 13.97 -9.76
N GLU A 79 -12.23 13.59 -9.70
CA GLU A 79 -12.67 12.55 -8.78
C GLU A 79 -12.33 11.14 -9.27
N ILE A 80 -11.83 10.34 -8.32
CA ILE A 80 -11.49 8.94 -8.51
C ILE A 80 -12.76 8.11 -8.27
N GLU A 81 -13.42 7.70 -9.36
CA GLU A 81 -14.61 6.87 -9.35
C GLU A 81 -14.27 5.38 -9.26
N ILE A 82 -14.55 4.76 -8.12
CA ILE A 82 -14.35 3.32 -7.90
C ILE A 82 -15.71 2.55 -7.89
N GLY A 83 -16.81 3.25 -7.58
CA GLY A 83 -18.10 2.65 -7.18
C GLY A 83 -18.85 1.77 -8.20
N ASN A 84 -18.55 1.82 -9.49
CA ASN A 84 -19.39 1.14 -10.50
C ASN A 84 -18.87 -0.25 -10.92
N ILE A 85 -17.69 -0.68 -10.44
CA ILE A 85 -17.09 -1.93 -10.91
C ILE A 85 -17.74 -3.14 -10.22
N GLY A 86 -18.19 -3.01 -8.97
CA GLY A 86 -18.92 -4.06 -8.25
C GLY A 86 -20.17 -4.52 -9.00
N ASP A 87 -21.01 -3.56 -9.41
CA ASP A 87 -22.23 -3.83 -10.18
C ASP A 87 -21.93 -4.50 -11.53
N TRP A 88 -20.79 -4.17 -12.15
CA TRP A 88 -20.36 -4.80 -13.39
C TRP A 88 -19.98 -6.27 -13.22
N ILE A 89 -19.39 -6.63 -12.08
CA ILE A 89 -19.08 -8.02 -11.73
C ILE A 89 -20.39 -8.79 -11.56
N ASP A 90 -21.33 -8.24 -10.80
CA ASP A 90 -22.63 -8.87 -10.56
C ASP A 90 -23.44 -9.00 -11.87
N ASP A 91 -23.36 -8.00 -12.75
CA ASP A 91 -23.95 -8.04 -14.09
C ASP A 91 -23.34 -9.17 -14.95
N ILE A 92 -22.02 -9.41 -14.89
CA ILE A 92 -21.39 -10.51 -15.63
C ILE A 92 -21.96 -11.84 -15.16
N SER A 93 -21.96 -12.07 -13.84
CA SER A 93 -22.48 -13.32 -13.27
C SER A 93 -23.96 -13.54 -13.57
N HIS A 94 -24.76 -12.48 -13.48
CA HIS A 94 -26.16 -12.54 -13.86
C HIS A 94 -26.35 -12.89 -15.34
N ASN A 95 -25.57 -12.27 -16.24
CA ASN A 95 -25.66 -12.55 -17.68
C ASN A 95 -25.19 -13.98 -18.03
N ILE A 96 -24.28 -14.56 -17.25
CA ILE A 96 -23.84 -15.96 -17.43
C ILE A 96 -24.93 -16.94 -16.97
N LEU A 97 -25.59 -16.65 -15.85
CA LEU A 97 -26.77 -17.42 -15.42
C LEU A 97 -27.90 -17.36 -16.47
N LEU A 98 -28.15 -16.17 -17.03
CA LEU A 98 -29.13 -16.01 -18.12
C LEU A 98 -28.71 -16.74 -19.40
N TYR A 99 -27.42 -16.78 -19.70
CA TYR A 99 -26.90 -17.52 -20.86
C TYR A 99 -27.15 -19.03 -20.73
N ASN A 100 -26.90 -19.60 -19.54
CA ASN A 100 -27.08 -21.03 -19.28
C ASN A 100 -28.56 -21.46 -19.36
N ASN A 101 -29.49 -20.58 -18.99
CA ASN A 101 -30.93 -20.84 -19.00
C ASN A 101 -31.64 -20.40 -20.30
N ALA A 102 -30.91 -19.90 -21.31
CA ALA A 102 -31.53 -19.36 -22.51
C ALA A 102 -31.74 -20.42 -23.60
N ASP A 103 -33.00 -20.61 -24.01
CA ASP A 103 -33.37 -21.58 -25.05
C ASP A 103 -32.88 -21.16 -26.46
N THR A 104 -32.93 -19.87 -26.77
CA THR A 104 -32.65 -19.35 -28.13
C THR A 104 -31.20 -18.91 -28.31
N TYR A 105 -30.58 -19.29 -29.44
CA TYR A 105 -29.23 -18.84 -29.82
C TYR A 105 -29.10 -17.31 -29.89
N GLU A 106 -30.09 -16.60 -30.42
CA GLU A 106 -30.07 -15.14 -30.50
C GLU A 106 -30.03 -14.45 -29.14
N ARG A 107 -30.73 -15.00 -28.14
CA ARG A 107 -30.71 -14.48 -26.75
C ARG A 107 -29.36 -14.71 -26.11
N ARG A 108 -28.80 -15.92 -26.27
CA ARG A 108 -27.43 -16.25 -25.85
C ARG A 108 -26.39 -15.29 -26.42
N GLN A 109 -26.48 -14.96 -27.71
CA GLN A 109 -25.60 -13.98 -28.35
C GLN A 109 -25.75 -12.56 -27.80
N ARG A 110 -26.93 -12.13 -27.36
CA ARG A 110 -27.12 -10.83 -26.70
C ARG A 110 -26.42 -10.78 -25.35
N PHE A 111 -26.49 -11.85 -24.56
CA PHE A 111 -25.80 -11.94 -23.26
C PHE A 111 -24.28 -11.94 -23.42
N ILE A 112 -23.75 -12.71 -24.38
CA ILE A 112 -22.33 -12.68 -24.75
C ILE A 112 -21.88 -11.25 -25.09
N LYS A 113 -22.62 -10.55 -25.95
CA LYS A 113 -22.29 -9.15 -26.32
C LYS A 113 -22.33 -8.21 -25.11
N ARG A 114 -23.17 -8.47 -24.11
CA ARG A 114 -23.22 -7.66 -22.88
C ARG A 114 -22.01 -7.96 -22.00
N ILE A 115 -21.66 -9.23 -21.83
CA ILE A 115 -20.45 -9.67 -21.11
C ILE A 115 -19.20 -9.06 -21.76
N ASP A 116 -19.05 -9.13 -23.08
CA ASP A 116 -17.92 -8.56 -23.82
C ASP A 116 -17.77 -7.05 -23.60
N ARG A 117 -18.88 -6.32 -23.57
CA ARG A 117 -18.86 -4.88 -23.31
C ARG A 117 -18.35 -4.59 -21.90
N ILE A 118 -18.74 -5.40 -20.92
CA ILE A 118 -18.34 -5.20 -19.53
C ILE A 118 -16.86 -5.60 -19.36
N LEU A 119 -16.45 -6.75 -19.88
CA LEU A 119 -15.05 -7.21 -19.86
C LEU A 119 -14.09 -6.19 -20.47
N LYS A 120 -14.48 -5.48 -21.53
CA LYS A 120 -13.67 -4.40 -22.13
C LYS A 120 -13.65 -3.13 -21.28
N LYS A 121 -14.71 -2.84 -20.54
CA LYS A 121 -14.83 -1.62 -19.73
C LYS A 121 -14.04 -1.71 -18.42
N ILE A 122 -13.98 -2.88 -17.80
CA ILE A 122 -13.31 -3.09 -16.51
C ILE A 122 -11.84 -2.62 -16.54
N PRO A 123 -10.97 -3.10 -17.45
CA PRO A 123 -9.57 -2.66 -17.51
C PRO A 123 -9.43 -1.16 -17.74
N LEU A 124 -10.29 -0.58 -18.58
CA LEU A 124 -10.24 0.85 -18.90
C LEU A 124 -10.60 1.72 -17.68
N LYS A 125 -11.62 1.33 -16.91
CA LYS A 125 -11.99 2.08 -15.70
C LYS A 125 -10.92 1.94 -14.62
N ILE A 126 -10.41 0.72 -14.41
CA ILE A 126 -9.37 0.43 -13.42
C ILE A 126 -8.07 1.19 -13.73
N SER A 127 -7.58 1.13 -14.97
CA SER A 127 -6.35 1.82 -15.39
C SER A 127 -6.44 3.33 -15.18
N LYS A 128 -7.55 3.95 -15.59
CA LYS A 128 -7.79 5.37 -15.39
C LYS A 128 -7.77 5.75 -13.92
N SER A 129 -8.48 4.99 -13.08
CA SER A 129 -8.51 5.24 -11.63
C SER A 129 -7.13 5.09 -10.99
N LEU A 130 -6.34 4.10 -11.42
CA LEU A 130 -4.98 3.89 -10.93
C LEU A 130 -4.03 5.04 -11.31
N ILE A 131 -4.08 5.49 -12.57
CA ILE A 131 -3.27 6.63 -13.04
C ILE A 131 -3.62 7.90 -12.25
N LYS A 132 -4.91 8.16 -12.05
CA LYS A 132 -5.37 9.32 -11.26
C LYS A 132 -4.90 9.21 -9.80
N LEU A 133 -5.08 8.05 -9.15
CA LEU A 133 -4.57 7.81 -7.80
C LEU A 133 -3.07 8.13 -7.72
N HIS A 134 -2.27 7.57 -8.63
CA HIS A 134 -0.84 7.82 -8.68
C HIS A 134 -0.52 9.33 -8.79
N GLN A 135 -1.19 10.05 -9.69
CA GLN A 135 -0.99 11.49 -9.88
C GLN A 135 -1.37 12.29 -8.63
N HIS A 136 -2.55 12.03 -8.06
CA HIS A 136 -3.02 12.75 -6.87
C HIS A 136 -2.16 12.48 -5.65
N ILE A 137 -1.74 11.24 -5.42
CA ILE A 137 -0.83 10.87 -4.33
C ILE A 137 0.46 11.69 -4.43
N HIS A 138 1.06 11.72 -5.62
CA HIS A 138 2.33 12.41 -5.85
C HIS A 138 2.19 13.94 -5.81
N LEU A 139 1.10 14.50 -6.35
CA LEU A 139 0.81 15.94 -6.29
C LEU A 139 0.57 16.39 -4.85
N THR A 140 -0.32 15.73 -4.12
CA THR A 140 -0.61 16.00 -2.70
C THR A 140 0.67 15.90 -1.87
N TYR A 141 1.54 14.95 -2.18
CA TYR A 141 2.84 14.85 -1.53
C TYR A 141 3.75 16.05 -1.82
N LYS A 142 3.70 16.66 -3.01
CA LYS A 142 4.58 17.78 -3.40
C LYS A 142 4.03 19.17 -3.09
N SER A 143 2.71 19.37 -3.13
CA SER A 143 2.09 20.70 -3.11
C SER A 143 1.45 21.10 -1.78
N ALA A 144 1.11 20.15 -0.90
CA ALA A 144 0.39 20.48 0.32
C ALA A 144 1.32 21.09 1.39
N ASP A 145 1.15 22.39 1.66
CA ASP A 145 1.95 23.16 2.64
C ASP A 145 1.63 22.78 4.11
N ALA A 146 0.41 22.34 4.38
CA ALA A 146 -0.03 21.98 5.73
C ALA A 146 0.04 20.46 5.96
N PHE A 147 0.95 20.03 6.83
CA PHE A 147 1.16 18.61 7.16
C PHE A 147 -0.11 17.87 7.60
N ALA A 148 -0.99 18.53 8.36
CA ALA A 148 -2.24 17.92 8.83
C ALA A 148 -3.20 17.61 7.67
N LEU A 149 -3.37 18.54 6.73
CA LEU A 149 -4.23 18.34 5.56
C LEU A 149 -3.66 17.29 4.62
N LYS A 150 -2.34 17.34 4.39
CA LYS A 150 -1.60 16.35 3.60
C LYS A 150 -1.81 14.93 4.10
N ARG A 151 -1.78 14.73 5.43
CA ARG A 151 -2.01 13.42 6.04
C ARG A 151 -3.44 12.92 5.83
N ILE A 152 -4.44 13.80 6.00
CA ILE A 152 -5.85 13.45 5.80
C ILE A 152 -6.09 13.03 4.34
N GLU A 153 -5.57 13.78 3.38
CA GLU A 153 -5.73 13.46 1.96
C GLU A 153 -4.99 12.18 1.56
N LEU A 154 -3.75 11.99 2.01
CA LEU A 154 -3.01 10.75 1.77
C LEU A 154 -3.70 9.53 2.39
N GLN A 155 -4.31 9.68 3.56
CA GLN A 155 -5.10 8.63 4.19
C GLN A 155 -6.36 8.30 3.37
N ARG A 156 -7.07 9.32 2.86
CA ARG A 156 -8.21 9.12 1.93
C ARG A 156 -7.79 8.37 0.67
N TYR A 157 -6.62 8.68 0.10
CA TYR A 157 -6.12 7.96 -1.08
C TYR A 157 -5.72 6.52 -0.75
N LYS A 158 -5.20 6.27 0.46
CA LYS A 158 -4.92 4.91 0.96
C LYS A 158 -6.21 4.08 1.03
N GLU A 159 -7.27 4.62 1.62
CA GLU A 159 -8.58 3.94 1.69
C GLU A 159 -9.14 3.64 0.29
N LYS A 160 -8.98 4.57 -0.66
CA LYS A 160 -9.37 4.33 -2.06
C LYS A 160 -8.54 3.23 -2.73
N LEU A 161 -7.24 3.13 -2.44
CA LEU A 161 -6.41 2.02 -2.92
C LEU A 161 -6.88 0.68 -2.34
N GLU A 162 -7.18 0.63 -1.05
CA GLU A 162 -7.71 -0.58 -0.39
C GLU A 162 -9.05 -1.01 -0.99
N GLN A 163 -9.96 -0.07 -1.29
CA GLN A 163 -11.20 -0.36 -2.02
C GLN A 163 -10.93 -0.93 -3.43
N LEU A 164 -9.94 -0.38 -4.13
CA LEU A 164 -9.58 -0.86 -5.47
C LEU A 164 -8.94 -2.26 -5.43
N MET A 165 -8.14 -2.57 -4.40
CA MET A 165 -7.61 -3.91 -4.14
C MET A 165 -8.73 -4.92 -3.82
N ALA A 166 -9.70 -4.53 -3.00
CA ALA A 166 -10.85 -5.38 -2.70
C ALA A 166 -11.68 -5.70 -3.97
N ILE A 167 -11.81 -4.73 -4.88
CA ILE A 167 -12.46 -4.95 -6.17
C ILE A 167 -11.64 -5.89 -7.05
N ASP A 168 -10.32 -5.73 -7.11
CA ASP A 168 -9.44 -6.64 -7.88
C ASP A 168 -9.59 -8.09 -7.41
N GLN A 169 -9.60 -8.32 -6.09
CA GLN A 169 -9.84 -9.63 -5.50
C GLN A 169 -11.23 -10.16 -5.86
N ARG A 170 -12.27 -9.31 -5.79
CA ARG A 170 -13.64 -9.69 -6.18
C ARG A 170 -13.73 -10.06 -7.66
N ILE A 171 -13.04 -9.36 -8.56
CA ILE A 171 -12.97 -9.73 -9.98
C ILE A 171 -12.29 -11.10 -10.13
N GLU A 172 -11.18 -11.35 -9.43
CA GLU A 172 -10.49 -12.64 -9.51
C GLU A 172 -11.35 -13.81 -9.01
N THR A 173 -12.08 -13.63 -7.91
CA THR A 173 -13.00 -14.66 -7.41
C THR A 173 -14.09 -14.97 -8.41
N MET A 174 -14.68 -13.96 -9.06
CA MET A 174 -15.68 -14.16 -10.11
C MET A 174 -15.08 -14.87 -11.33
N LEU A 175 -13.92 -14.43 -11.81
CA LEU A 175 -13.25 -15.04 -12.95
C LEU A 175 -12.88 -16.50 -12.69
N SER A 176 -12.56 -16.84 -11.44
CA SER A 176 -12.25 -18.21 -11.02
C SER A 176 -13.51 -19.07 -10.91
N ALA A 177 -14.59 -18.53 -10.33
CA ALA A 177 -15.87 -19.22 -10.21
C ALA A 177 -16.49 -19.54 -11.59
N GLU A 178 -16.32 -18.65 -12.56
CA GLU A 178 -16.87 -18.78 -13.91
C GLU A 178 -15.85 -19.27 -14.93
N ALA A 179 -14.71 -19.79 -14.47
CA ALA A 179 -13.61 -20.22 -15.35
C ALA A 179 -14.05 -21.27 -16.37
N ASP A 180 -14.94 -22.20 -15.99
CA ASP A 180 -15.44 -23.24 -16.88
C ASP A 180 -16.27 -22.67 -18.03
N PHE A 181 -17.06 -21.63 -17.76
CA PHE A 181 -17.81 -20.92 -18.78
C PHE A 181 -16.87 -20.29 -19.80
N PHE A 182 -15.87 -19.53 -19.35
CA PHE A 182 -14.94 -18.83 -20.24
C PHE A 182 -14.00 -19.75 -21.01
N LYS A 183 -13.60 -20.89 -20.42
CA LYS A 183 -12.67 -21.84 -21.05
C LYS A 183 -13.34 -22.81 -22.03
N HIS A 184 -14.55 -23.26 -21.74
CA HIS A 184 -15.16 -24.39 -22.45
C HIS A 184 -16.44 -24.03 -23.20
N ILE A 185 -17.19 -23.02 -22.74
CA ILE A 185 -18.55 -22.74 -23.24
C ILE A 185 -18.58 -21.46 -24.09
N ALA A 186 -17.78 -20.47 -23.73
CA ALA A 186 -17.81 -19.16 -24.34
C ALA A 186 -17.11 -19.15 -25.73
N PRO A 187 -17.53 -18.27 -26.66
CA PRO A 187 -16.86 -18.12 -27.95
C PRO A 187 -15.37 -17.76 -27.81
N GLN A 188 -14.56 -18.12 -28.82
CA GLN A 188 -13.12 -17.80 -28.81
C GLN A 188 -12.82 -16.31 -28.56
N ALA A 189 -13.65 -15.40 -29.10
CA ALA A 189 -13.47 -13.96 -28.93
C ALA A 189 -13.71 -13.47 -27.48
N THR A 190 -14.56 -14.14 -26.71
CA THR A 190 -14.81 -13.78 -25.31
C THR A 190 -13.75 -14.40 -24.41
N ALA A 191 -13.29 -15.61 -24.76
CA ALA A 191 -12.19 -16.28 -24.08
C ALA A 191 -10.89 -15.48 -24.17
N THR A 192 -10.58 -14.88 -25.33
CA THR A 192 -9.40 -13.98 -25.44
C THR A 192 -9.53 -12.75 -24.55
N LEU A 193 -10.71 -12.12 -24.48
CA LEU A 193 -10.94 -10.99 -23.57
C LEU A 193 -10.78 -11.40 -22.10
N TYR A 194 -11.24 -12.59 -21.74
CA TYR A 194 -11.02 -13.17 -20.41
C TYR A 194 -9.53 -13.31 -20.08
N TYR A 195 -8.72 -13.88 -20.99
CA TYR A 195 -7.27 -14.01 -20.76
C TYR A 195 -6.56 -12.66 -20.73
N HIS A 196 -6.96 -11.71 -21.58
CA HIS A 196 -6.43 -10.34 -21.55
C HIS A 196 -6.74 -9.65 -20.23
N LEU A 197 -7.98 -9.79 -19.73
CA LEU A 197 -8.35 -9.26 -18.42
C LEU A 197 -7.50 -9.90 -17.32
N LYS A 198 -7.33 -11.23 -17.32
CA LYS A 198 -6.49 -11.92 -16.33
C LYS A 198 -5.05 -11.42 -16.32
N ALA A 199 -4.42 -11.31 -17.49
CA ALA A 199 -3.07 -10.77 -17.60
C ALA A 199 -2.98 -9.31 -17.13
N TYR A 200 -3.99 -8.50 -17.47
CA TYR A 200 -4.09 -7.12 -17.02
C TYR A 200 -4.19 -6.98 -15.50
N LEU A 201 -5.03 -7.81 -14.84
CA LEU A 201 -5.16 -7.81 -13.38
C LEU A 201 -3.84 -8.17 -12.69
N THR A 202 -3.08 -9.15 -13.22
CA THR A 202 -1.76 -9.49 -12.67
C THR A 202 -0.80 -8.30 -12.72
N GLN A 203 -0.72 -7.58 -13.84
CA GLN A 203 0.12 -6.39 -13.96
C GLN A 203 -0.37 -5.25 -13.03
N MET A 204 -1.69 -5.12 -12.91
CA MET A 204 -2.31 -4.09 -12.10
C MET A 204 -2.07 -4.32 -10.61
N ARG A 205 -2.06 -5.57 -10.12
CA ARG A 205 -1.70 -5.91 -8.74
C ARG A 205 -0.31 -5.44 -8.35
N ILE A 206 0.68 -5.69 -9.20
CA ILE A 206 2.05 -5.22 -8.96
C ILE A 206 2.03 -3.69 -8.79
N SER A 207 1.36 -2.99 -9.71
CA SER A 207 1.24 -1.53 -9.66
C SER A 207 0.49 -1.02 -8.42
N LEU A 208 -0.53 -1.74 -7.96
CA LEU A 208 -1.28 -1.42 -6.74
C LEU A 208 -0.43 -1.57 -5.49
N VAL A 209 0.30 -2.68 -5.37
CA VAL A 209 1.18 -2.96 -4.23
C VAL A 209 2.28 -1.89 -4.16
N ASP A 210 2.87 -1.53 -5.30
CA ASP A 210 3.86 -0.46 -5.38
C ASP A 210 3.28 0.89 -4.93
N LEU A 211 2.08 1.25 -5.41
CA LEU A 211 1.40 2.47 -5.00
C LEU A 211 1.03 2.48 -3.52
N GLN A 212 0.55 1.36 -2.99
CA GLN A 212 0.23 1.21 -1.58
C GLN A 212 1.47 1.42 -0.72
N ARG A 213 2.59 0.79 -1.08
CA ARG A 213 3.88 0.99 -0.41
C ARG A 213 4.30 2.45 -0.46
N GLN A 214 4.22 3.10 -1.62
CA GLN A 214 4.56 4.52 -1.76
C GLN A 214 3.68 5.43 -0.90
N VAL A 215 2.36 5.18 -0.85
CA VAL A 215 1.43 5.96 -0.01
C VAL A 215 1.76 5.77 1.46
N VAL A 216 2.02 4.54 1.90
CA VAL A 216 2.43 4.27 3.28
C VAL A 216 3.74 4.97 3.62
N ASP A 217 4.74 4.90 2.74
CA ASP A 217 6.01 5.62 2.91
C ASP A 217 5.80 7.14 2.98
N TYR A 218 4.92 7.69 2.14
CA TYR A 218 4.57 9.12 2.16
C TYR A 218 3.85 9.51 3.44
N ILE A 219 2.90 8.71 3.92
CA ILE A 219 2.22 8.94 5.20
C ILE A 219 3.24 8.90 6.33
N ASN A 220 4.14 7.91 6.36
CA ASN A 220 5.18 7.78 7.38
C ASN A 220 6.16 8.95 7.37
N ARG A 221 6.56 9.44 6.19
CA ARG A 221 7.40 10.65 6.07
C ARG A 221 6.69 11.93 6.50
N VAL A 222 5.36 11.96 6.38
CA VAL A 222 4.51 13.07 6.82
C VAL A 222 4.15 12.95 8.31
N SER A 223 4.31 11.76 8.92
CA SER A 223 4.09 11.54 10.34
C SER A 223 5.00 12.44 11.20
N PRO A 224 4.49 12.93 12.35
CA PRO A 224 5.17 13.90 13.18
C PRO A 224 6.26 13.25 14.04
N ASP A 225 7.21 12.55 13.42
CA ASP A 225 8.56 12.42 14.01
C ASP A 225 9.27 13.78 14.08
N VAL A 226 8.60 14.86 13.68
CA VAL A 226 9.03 16.24 13.94
C VAL A 226 9.34 16.45 15.42
N THR A 227 8.61 15.89 16.39
CA THR A 227 8.98 16.07 17.82
C THR A 227 10.20 15.24 18.19
N PHE A 228 10.22 13.95 17.86
CA PHE A 228 11.35 13.06 18.14
C PHE A 228 12.63 13.52 17.44
N VAL A 229 12.57 13.84 16.15
CA VAL A 229 13.67 14.39 15.35
C VAL A 229 14.04 15.80 15.82
N LYS A 230 13.10 16.65 16.24
CA LYS A 230 13.45 17.93 16.90
C LYS A 230 14.17 17.70 18.22
N HIS A 231 13.74 16.74 19.03
CA HIS A 231 14.40 16.39 20.29
C HIS A 231 15.80 15.83 20.04
N ILE A 232 15.98 14.95 19.05
CA ILE A 232 17.31 14.44 18.64
C ILE A 232 18.18 15.55 18.08
N THR A 233 17.65 16.41 17.21
CA THR A 233 18.39 17.55 16.65
C THR A 233 18.80 18.51 17.76
N ARG A 234 17.90 18.79 18.71
CA ARG A 234 18.19 19.62 19.88
C ARG A 234 19.23 18.98 20.80
N LEU A 235 19.16 17.67 21.02
CA LEU A 235 20.19 16.93 21.75
C LEU A 235 21.53 16.98 21.02
N LYS A 236 21.54 16.86 19.69
CA LYS A 236 22.76 16.99 18.88
C LYS A 236 23.36 18.39 18.94
N GLU A 237 22.53 19.43 18.89
CA GLU A 237 22.95 20.82 19.09
C GLU A 237 23.60 21.01 20.46
N LEU A 238 22.93 20.58 21.53
CA LEU A 238 23.47 20.62 22.89
C LEU A 238 24.77 19.81 23.00
N LYS A 239 24.91 18.70 22.26
CA LYS A 239 26.14 17.89 22.23
C LYS A 239 27.29 18.70 21.67
N ASN A 240 27.04 19.32 20.52
CA ASN A 240 28.02 20.11 19.78
C ASN A 240 28.42 21.37 20.56
N ALA A 241 27.50 21.93 21.37
CA ALA A 241 27.76 23.03 22.29
C ALA A 241 28.40 22.62 23.63
N TYR A 242 28.59 21.31 23.87
CA TYR A 242 29.04 20.74 25.16
C TYR A 242 28.12 21.00 26.37
N GLU A 243 26.88 21.43 26.15
CA GLU A 243 25.91 21.79 27.20
C GLU A 243 24.96 20.64 27.60
N ILE A 244 25.07 19.46 26.96
CA ILE A 244 24.17 18.32 27.24
C ILE A 244 24.09 18.00 28.73
N ARG A 245 25.23 17.99 29.42
CA ARG A 245 25.30 17.53 30.81
C ARG A 245 24.57 18.46 31.78
N GLU A 246 24.56 19.75 31.48
CA GLU A 246 23.96 20.76 32.36
C GLU A 246 22.47 20.93 32.12
N LEU A 247 22.05 20.87 30.85
CA LEU A 247 20.66 21.18 30.46
C LEU A 247 19.77 19.96 30.30
N THR A 248 20.32 18.74 30.39
CA THR A 248 19.54 17.51 30.21
C THR A 248 19.77 16.50 31.34
N ASN A 249 18.77 15.67 31.59
CA ASN A 249 18.82 14.59 32.58
C ASN A 249 19.44 13.29 32.02
N ILE A 250 20.18 13.35 30.92
CA ILE A 250 20.71 12.16 30.22
C ILE A 250 21.59 11.32 31.15
N GLU A 251 22.43 11.93 31.98
CA GLU A 251 23.27 11.18 32.93
C GLU A 251 22.45 10.44 33.99
N MET A 252 21.33 11.02 34.44
CA MET A 252 20.42 10.33 35.36
C MET A 252 19.71 9.16 34.68
N CYS A 253 19.28 9.32 33.42
CA CYS A 253 18.65 8.24 32.67
C CYS A 253 19.61 7.08 32.39
N VAL A 254 20.84 7.39 31.97
CA VAL A 254 21.90 6.40 31.73
C VAL A 254 22.28 5.67 33.02
N ARG A 255 22.39 6.39 34.15
CA ARG A 255 22.59 5.76 35.46
C ARG A 255 21.42 4.86 35.83
N LYS A 256 20.17 5.28 35.59
CA LYS A 256 18.99 4.44 35.87
C LYS A 256 18.94 3.17 35.02
N SER A 257 19.36 3.20 33.76
CA SER A 257 19.38 2.03 32.88
C SER A 257 20.53 1.06 33.16
N LEU A 258 21.69 1.58 33.60
CA LEU A 258 22.88 0.78 33.93
C LEU A 258 22.90 0.28 35.38
N THR A 259 22.07 0.83 36.27
CA THR A 259 21.98 0.34 37.65
C THR A 259 21.07 -0.89 37.66
N PRO A 260 21.59 -2.12 37.87
CA PRO A 260 20.73 -3.27 38.08
C PRO A 260 19.82 -3.01 39.28
N LEU A 261 18.54 -3.40 39.17
CA LEU A 261 17.51 -3.20 40.20
C LEU A 261 17.95 -3.63 41.62
N ALA A 262 18.91 -4.53 41.73
CA ALA A 262 19.50 -5.02 42.97
C ALA A 262 20.39 -3.99 43.72
N LEU A 263 20.92 -2.97 43.05
CA LEU A 263 21.79 -1.94 43.65
C LEU A 263 21.06 -0.66 44.04
N LEU A 264 19.76 -0.55 43.72
CA LEU A 264 18.93 0.52 44.24
C LEU A 264 18.72 0.29 45.75
N PRO A 265 18.92 1.29 46.61
CA PRO A 265 18.60 1.15 48.03
C PRO A 265 17.11 0.79 48.12
N LYS A 266 16.78 -0.33 48.78
CA LYS A 266 15.39 -0.66 49.09
C LYS A 266 14.80 0.54 49.82
N ILE A 267 13.90 1.26 49.16
CA ILE A 267 13.11 2.30 49.82
C ILE A 267 12.16 1.56 50.76
N GLN A 268 12.61 1.35 52.00
CA GLN A 268 11.73 0.91 53.07
C GLN A 268 10.87 2.11 53.41
N PHE A 269 9.65 2.15 52.88
CA PHE A 269 8.63 3.06 53.40
C PHE A 269 8.29 2.58 54.82
N SER A 270 8.98 3.12 55.82
CA SER A 270 8.49 3.11 57.19
C SER A 270 7.47 4.25 57.30
N SER A 271 6.28 4.04 56.75
CA SER A 271 5.15 4.84 57.17
C SER A 271 4.81 4.37 58.57
N GLN A 272 5.28 5.10 59.59
CA GLN A 272 4.60 5.07 60.88
C GLN A 272 3.22 5.70 60.64
N LEU A 273 2.28 4.87 60.22
CA LEU A 273 0.86 5.23 60.25
C LEU A 273 0.54 5.43 61.72
N GLU A 274 0.41 6.69 62.15
CA GLU A 274 -0.17 7.02 63.46
C GLU A 274 -1.54 6.33 63.52
N THR A 275 -1.62 5.31 64.37
CA THR A 275 -2.74 4.35 64.41
C THR A 275 -4.01 4.97 64.99
N THR A 276 -4.01 6.27 65.26
CA THR A 276 -5.11 7.03 65.85
C THR A 276 -6.21 7.37 64.84
N TYR A 277 -5.90 7.47 63.54
CA TYR A 277 -6.92 7.77 62.51
C TYR A 277 -7.58 6.53 61.90
N GLY A 278 -7.04 5.33 62.14
CA GLY A 278 -7.54 4.07 61.56
C GLY A 278 -8.85 3.52 62.15
N GLN A 279 -9.46 4.20 63.13
CA GLN A 279 -10.71 3.72 63.78
C GLN A 279 -11.97 4.48 63.36
N THR A 280 -11.86 5.45 62.44
CA THR A 280 -13.05 6.10 61.87
C THR A 280 -13.41 5.40 60.56
N ILE A 281 -14.66 4.94 60.47
CA ILE A 281 -15.27 4.29 59.28
C ILE A 281 -15.05 5.15 58.02
N GLU A 282 -14.98 6.47 58.19
CA GLU A 282 -14.74 7.46 57.15
C GLU A 282 -13.40 7.30 56.42
N PHE A 283 -12.35 6.78 57.07
CA PHE A 283 -11.06 6.54 56.39
C PHE A 283 -11.13 5.35 55.43
N GLY A 284 -11.93 4.33 55.78
CA GLY A 284 -12.18 3.18 54.91
C GLY A 284 -12.91 3.60 53.63
N GLU A 285 -13.98 4.38 53.75
CA GLU A 285 -14.73 4.92 52.61
C GLU A 285 -13.87 5.88 51.76
N TYR A 286 -12.99 6.67 52.39
CA TYR A 286 -12.06 7.53 51.68
C TYR A 286 -11.06 6.73 50.85
N VAL A 287 -10.46 5.68 51.42
CA VAL A 287 -9.51 4.81 50.71
C VAL A 287 -10.21 4.05 49.58
N GLU A 288 -11.44 3.58 49.79
CA GLU A 288 -12.21 2.86 48.77
C GLU A 288 -12.58 3.80 47.61
N SER A 289 -13.04 5.02 47.91
CA SER A 289 -13.33 6.04 46.89
C SER A 289 -12.08 6.51 46.13
N TRP A 290 -10.92 6.53 46.79
CA TRP A 290 -9.63 6.85 46.18
C TRP A 290 -9.17 5.72 45.25
N TYR A 291 -9.34 4.47 45.67
CA TYR A 291 -9.06 3.28 44.85
C TYR A 291 -9.94 3.23 43.60
N GLU A 292 -11.24 3.52 43.73
CA GLU A 292 -12.15 3.58 42.59
C GLU A 292 -11.79 4.70 41.60
N LYS A 293 -11.39 5.87 42.11
CA LYS A 293 -10.93 6.99 41.26
C LYS A 293 -9.65 6.65 40.49
N GLN A 294 -8.69 5.98 41.12
CA GLN A 294 -7.46 5.55 40.45
C GLN A 294 -7.71 4.44 39.41
N ARG A 295 -8.61 3.49 39.71
CA ARG A 295 -8.99 2.43 38.76
C ARG A 295 -9.69 2.96 37.51
N ARG A 296 -10.45 4.07 37.63
CA ARG A 296 -11.08 4.76 36.48
C ARG A 296 -10.11 5.67 35.71
N ALA A 297 -8.99 6.08 36.32
CA ALA A 297 -8.00 6.96 35.72
C ALA A 297 -6.87 6.23 34.98
N LEU A 298 -6.67 4.93 35.23
CA LEU A 298 -5.83 4.11 34.35
C LEU A 298 -6.58 3.89 33.02
N PRO A 299 -6.02 4.29 31.87
CA PRO A 299 -6.55 3.83 30.60
C PRO A 299 -6.40 2.32 30.61
N THR A 300 -7.51 1.60 30.50
CA THR A 300 -7.50 0.16 30.22
C THR A 300 -6.70 0.00 28.93
N ARG A 301 -5.47 -0.47 29.06
CA ARG A 301 -4.69 -0.98 27.95
C ARG A 301 -5.58 -2.05 27.32
N LYS A 302 -6.06 -1.80 26.11
CA LYS A 302 -6.62 -2.88 25.30
C LYS A 302 -5.49 -3.92 25.25
N GLU A 303 -5.75 -5.09 25.81
CA GLU A 303 -4.92 -6.26 25.53
C GLU A 303 -4.94 -6.38 24.01
N ASP A 304 -3.76 -6.29 23.40
CA ASP A 304 -3.62 -6.62 21.99
C ASP A 304 -4.17 -8.04 21.84
N GLU A 305 -5.03 -8.26 20.84
CA GLU A 305 -5.57 -9.58 20.54
C GLU A 305 -4.41 -10.58 20.47
N GLU A 306 -4.55 -11.73 21.14
CA GLU A 306 -3.55 -12.81 21.10
C GLU A 306 -3.22 -13.07 19.64
N ILE A 307 -1.94 -12.89 19.27
CA ILE A 307 -1.45 -13.23 17.94
C ILE A 307 -1.84 -14.69 17.69
N GLU A 308 -2.71 -14.92 16.71
CA GLU A 308 -3.18 -16.26 16.35
C GLU A 308 -1.96 -17.15 16.09
N ALA A 309 -2.00 -18.38 16.62
CA ALA A 309 -0.89 -19.33 16.51
C ALA A 309 -0.51 -19.65 15.05
N GLU A 310 -1.40 -19.38 14.09
CA GLU A 310 -1.14 -19.50 12.65
C GLU A 310 -0.09 -18.49 12.14
N PHE A 311 0.19 -17.39 12.86
CA PHE A 311 1.28 -16.46 12.51
C PHE A 311 2.67 -17.10 12.71
N PHE A 312 2.77 -18.16 13.51
CA PHE A 312 4.00 -18.94 13.71
C PHE A 312 4.09 -20.17 12.79
N ASP A 313 3.07 -20.44 11.97
CA ASP A 313 3.08 -21.51 10.96
C ASP A 313 3.68 -21.06 9.61
N GLU A 314 4.39 -19.93 9.57
CA GLU A 314 5.44 -19.79 8.57
C GLU A 314 6.51 -20.82 8.92
N GLU A 315 6.64 -21.87 8.10
CA GLU A 315 7.77 -22.79 8.14
C GLU A 315 9.04 -21.96 8.32
N ALA A 316 9.58 -21.95 9.54
CA ALA A 316 10.85 -21.32 9.83
C ALA A 316 11.87 -22.11 9.03
N VAL A 317 12.14 -21.66 7.80
CA VAL A 317 13.23 -22.16 6.99
C VAL A 317 14.49 -21.72 7.73
N GLU A 318 14.98 -22.59 8.62
CA GLU A 318 16.29 -22.45 9.25
C GLU A 318 17.32 -22.49 8.13
N THR A 319 17.63 -21.32 7.56
CA THR A 319 18.77 -21.20 6.67
C THR A 319 20.03 -21.34 7.52
N TYR A 320 20.64 -22.51 7.51
CA TYR A 320 21.93 -22.74 8.13
C TYR A 320 22.99 -21.93 7.38
N LEU A 321 23.44 -20.82 7.96
CA LEU A 321 24.61 -20.10 7.45
C LEU A 321 25.86 -20.90 7.83
N LEU A 322 26.57 -21.40 6.82
CA LEU A 322 27.89 -22.01 6.99
C LEU A 322 28.87 -20.94 7.49
N ASP A 323 29.53 -21.20 8.61
CA ASP A 323 30.56 -20.32 9.16
C ASP A 323 31.85 -20.45 8.34
N LEU A 324 32.04 -19.54 7.38
CA LEU A 324 33.14 -19.53 6.43
C LEU A 324 34.50 -19.20 7.10
N ASP A 325 34.49 -18.44 8.20
CA ASP A 325 35.70 -18.06 8.94
C ASP A 325 36.32 -19.28 9.65
N ALA A 326 35.48 -20.13 10.25
CA ALA A 326 35.92 -21.37 10.89
C ALA A 326 36.49 -22.36 9.85
N LEU A 327 35.86 -22.43 8.67
CA LEU A 327 36.33 -23.27 7.57
C LEU A 327 37.68 -22.80 7.01
N HIS A 328 37.91 -21.49 6.92
CA HIS A 328 39.18 -20.93 6.48
C HIS A 328 40.34 -21.25 7.42
N LEU A 329 40.12 -21.17 8.74
CA LEU A 329 41.15 -21.50 9.73
C LEU A 329 41.57 -22.97 9.69
N GLU A 330 40.60 -23.88 9.61
CA GLU A 330 40.91 -25.32 9.46
C GLU A 330 41.57 -25.63 8.12
N PHE A 331 41.21 -24.89 7.06
CA PHE A 331 41.84 -25.05 5.76
C PHE A 331 43.31 -24.60 5.77
N GLN A 332 43.66 -23.50 6.47
CA GLN A 332 45.05 -23.06 6.63
C GLN A 332 45.93 -24.11 7.33
N GLU A 333 45.35 -24.92 8.23
CA GLU A 333 46.05 -26.03 8.88
C GLU A 333 46.21 -27.25 7.95
N SER A 334 45.30 -27.42 6.98
CA SER A 334 45.35 -28.50 6.00
C SER A 334 46.25 -28.14 4.80
N GLN A 335 47.33 -28.90 4.56
CA GLN A 335 48.19 -28.72 3.37
C GLN A 335 47.59 -29.31 2.07
N SER A 336 46.27 -29.49 2.01
CA SER A 336 45.56 -30.11 0.88
C SER A 336 44.87 -29.07 -0.01
N ASP A 337 44.48 -29.47 -1.22
CA ASP A 337 43.69 -28.64 -2.14
C ASP A 337 42.35 -28.22 -1.50
N LEU A 338 41.94 -26.95 -1.62
CA LEU A 338 40.70 -26.39 -1.04
C LEU A 338 39.45 -27.18 -1.42
N PHE A 339 39.36 -27.60 -2.68
CA PHE A 339 38.23 -28.37 -3.18
C PHE A 339 38.15 -29.77 -2.57
N THR A 340 39.29 -30.45 -2.44
CA THR A 340 39.39 -31.79 -1.84
C THR A 340 39.10 -31.72 -0.34
N PHE A 341 39.51 -30.64 0.33
CA PHE A 341 39.22 -30.38 1.74
C PHE A 341 37.72 -30.20 2.00
N ILE A 342 37.03 -29.36 1.22
CA ILE A 342 35.59 -29.10 1.38
C ILE A 342 34.73 -30.34 1.06
N ILE A 343 35.15 -31.15 0.08
CA ILE A 343 34.42 -32.38 -0.25
C ILE A 343 34.58 -33.45 0.83
N ASN A 344 35.78 -33.61 1.39
CA ASN A 344 36.06 -34.64 2.38
C ASN A 344 35.67 -34.24 3.80
N LYS A 345 35.33 -32.97 4.07
CA LYS A 345 34.88 -32.52 5.38
C LYS A 345 33.46 -33.05 5.67
N GLU A 346 33.33 -33.72 6.81
CA GLU A 346 32.03 -34.10 7.37
C GLU A 346 31.43 -32.88 8.07
N PHE A 347 30.41 -32.28 7.45
CA PHE A 347 29.59 -31.26 8.10
C PHE A 347 28.60 -31.94 9.05
N SER A 348 28.22 -31.26 10.14
CA SER A 348 27.21 -31.76 11.08
C SER A 348 25.80 -31.91 10.49
N PHE A 349 25.61 -31.47 9.24
CA PHE A 349 24.36 -31.51 8.48
C PHE A 349 24.59 -32.05 7.06
N SER A 350 23.54 -32.56 6.41
CA SER A 350 23.61 -33.06 5.02
C SER A 350 23.66 -31.89 4.03
N VAL A 351 24.85 -31.34 3.80
CA VAL A 351 25.09 -30.27 2.81
C VAL A 351 25.17 -30.88 1.41
N ASP A 352 24.32 -30.39 0.49
CA ASP A 352 24.26 -30.86 -0.88
C ASP A 352 25.48 -30.39 -1.70
N PHE A 353 25.76 -31.03 -2.85
CA PHE A 353 26.97 -30.75 -3.63
C PHE A 353 27.03 -29.30 -4.15
N GLU A 354 25.89 -28.69 -4.47
CA GLU A 354 25.81 -27.30 -4.93
C GLU A 354 26.14 -26.29 -3.82
N GLU A 355 25.71 -26.55 -2.58
CA GLU A 355 26.02 -25.70 -1.42
C GLU A 355 27.51 -25.77 -1.05
N ARG A 356 28.13 -26.95 -1.20
CA ARG A 356 29.59 -27.13 -1.04
C ARG A 356 30.38 -26.40 -2.13
N LEU A 357 29.89 -26.39 -3.36
CA LEU A 357 30.46 -25.60 -4.45
C LEU A 357 30.30 -24.10 -4.20
N GLY A 358 29.15 -23.66 -3.68
CA GLY A 358 28.92 -22.29 -3.23
C GLY A 358 29.96 -21.87 -2.19
N ALA A 359 30.15 -22.67 -1.14
CA ALA A 359 31.15 -22.43 -0.11
C ALA A 359 32.59 -22.38 -0.67
N PHE A 360 32.93 -23.19 -1.68
CA PHE A 360 34.22 -23.13 -2.36
C PHE A 360 34.41 -21.78 -3.09
N CYS A 361 33.41 -21.35 -3.87
CA CYS A 361 33.44 -20.07 -4.57
C CYS A 361 33.50 -18.88 -3.61
N ASP A 362 32.73 -18.94 -2.53
CA ASP A 362 32.68 -17.89 -1.52
C ASP A 362 34.01 -17.79 -0.76
N MET A 363 34.61 -18.92 -0.38
CA MET A 363 35.95 -18.91 0.23
C MET A 363 37.03 -18.44 -0.75
N ALA A 364 37.00 -18.88 -2.00
CA ALA A 364 37.96 -18.46 -3.02
C ALA A 364 37.85 -16.94 -3.31
N GLY A 365 36.63 -16.38 -3.25
CA GLY A 365 36.38 -14.95 -3.43
C GLY A 365 36.78 -14.12 -2.22
N LEU A 366 36.38 -14.53 -1.01
CA LEU A 366 36.59 -13.75 0.22
C LEU A 366 38.04 -13.78 0.70
N TYR A 367 38.72 -14.92 0.61
CA TYR A 367 40.11 -15.09 1.07
C TYR A 367 41.12 -15.18 -0.08
N ALA A 368 40.79 -14.61 -1.25
CA ALA A 368 41.65 -14.60 -2.43
C ALA A 368 43.08 -14.07 -2.17
N HIS A 369 43.25 -13.19 -1.17
CA HIS A 369 44.54 -12.62 -0.79
C HIS A 369 45.45 -13.58 0.01
N ASP A 370 44.87 -14.58 0.66
CA ASP A 370 45.56 -15.54 1.54
C ASP A 370 45.80 -16.90 0.85
N TYR A 371 45.38 -17.04 -0.40
CA TYR A 371 45.52 -18.25 -1.21
C TYR A 371 46.48 -18.08 -2.38
N ILE A 372 47.17 -19.17 -2.74
CA ILE A 372 47.95 -19.28 -3.96
C ILE A 372 47.07 -20.00 -4.99
N LEU A 373 46.61 -19.24 -5.97
CA LEU A 373 45.92 -19.78 -7.15
C LEU A 373 46.98 -20.41 -8.05
N SER A 374 46.94 -21.73 -8.22
CA SER A 374 47.80 -22.42 -9.21
C SER A 374 47.13 -22.44 -10.59
N ASP A 375 47.93 -22.44 -11.66
CA ASP A 375 47.42 -22.49 -13.05
C ASP A 375 46.98 -23.91 -13.47
N GLU A 376 46.89 -24.85 -12.53
CA GLU A 376 46.48 -26.24 -12.78
C GLU A 376 44.98 -26.43 -12.54
N TYR A 377 44.28 -26.91 -13.58
CA TYR A 377 42.87 -27.28 -13.53
C TYR A 377 42.73 -28.79 -13.35
N ARG A 378 41.90 -29.21 -12.39
CA ARG A 378 41.52 -30.62 -12.19
C ARG A 378 40.03 -30.79 -12.47
N ILE A 379 39.66 -31.96 -12.97
CA ILE A 379 38.27 -32.30 -13.31
C ILE A 379 37.72 -33.25 -12.25
N TYR A 380 36.61 -32.88 -11.63
CA TYR A 380 35.84 -33.78 -10.75
C TYR A 380 34.35 -33.70 -11.11
N ASN A 381 33.73 -34.85 -11.40
CA ASN A 381 32.32 -34.98 -11.78
C ASN A 381 31.82 -33.92 -12.79
N ASN A 382 32.52 -33.78 -13.93
CA ASN A 382 32.27 -32.80 -15.00
C ASN A 382 32.52 -31.31 -14.67
N TYR A 383 33.04 -30.98 -13.48
CA TYR A 383 33.44 -29.62 -13.13
C TYR A 383 34.96 -29.46 -13.18
N GLU A 384 35.43 -28.46 -13.94
CA GLU A 384 36.82 -28.00 -13.92
C GLU A 384 36.98 -27.02 -12.75
N TYR A 385 37.82 -27.36 -11.78
CA TYR A 385 38.14 -26.49 -10.66
C TYR A 385 39.63 -26.18 -10.62
N LEU A 386 39.93 -24.97 -10.16
CA LEU A 386 41.28 -24.46 -10.01
C LEU A 386 41.87 -25.00 -8.71
N VAL A 387 43.11 -25.50 -8.76
CA VAL A 387 43.78 -26.02 -7.56
C VAL A 387 44.30 -24.84 -6.73
N ILE A 388 43.74 -24.69 -5.54
CA ILE A 388 44.04 -23.58 -4.61
C ILE A 388 44.74 -24.14 -3.39
N TYR A 389 45.93 -23.59 -3.09
CA TYR A 389 46.70 -23.92 -1.89
C TYR A 389 46.71 -22.74 -0.89
N PRO A 390 46.78 -23.02 0.43
CA PRO A 390 47.00 -21.97 1.40
C PRO A 390 48.40 -21.37 1.22
N LYS A 391 48.51 -20.05 1.36
CA LYS A 391 49.80 -19.36 1.32
C LYS A 391 50.54 -19.65 2.62
N GLU A 392 51.68 -20.34 2.54
CA GLU A 392 52.54 -20.51 3.71
C GLU A 392 52.96 -19.13 4.24
N ARG A 393 52.86 -18.95 5.56
CA ARG A 393 53.05 -17.67 6.25
C ARG A 393 54.51 -17.25 6.34
#